data_AF-A0A356TB26-F1
#
_entry.id   AF-A0A356TB26-F1
#
_cell.length_a   1.000
_cell.length_b   1.000
_cell.length_c   1.000
_cell.angle_alpha   90.00
_cell.angle_beta   90.00
_cell.angle_gamma   90.00
#
_symmetry.space_group_name_H-M   'P 1'
#
loop_
_entity.id
_entity.type
_entity.pdbx_description
1 polymer ?
#
loop_
_entity_poly.entity_id
_entity_poly.type
_entity_poly.pdbx_seq_one_letter_code
_entity_poly.pdbx_strand_id
1 'polypeptide(L)'
;MGRILFLVGRLRERLWVKPLAFCLLAVLGVLAARAADSVAALDALPDISADTVEKLLSIIAASMLAVATFAVASMISAYGSASSTATPRVFPLVVSDDVSQTALSSFIGAFIFSIVALIAVMTGLLGHAGRFIVFMLTLSAFAWVVLTFVRWVDSIARLGRLGATIAKAEAATERALVARRDDPCLGGRPLTEGMTFETPVYSDEIGYVQHIDMGLLQREAERRGCRIAVAAQPGRFNAPGRALAYVSETEEGAADDEGPLEITKAFTIGAARTFEADPRFGLIALSEIASRALSPAVNDPGTAIAVIGAQLRLLSCWVRVDPEATEPEVVSVPRTR
;
A
#
# COMPACT_ATOMS: atom_id res chain seq x y z
N MET A 1 9.77 -15.37 -1.24
CA MET A 1 8.34 -14.99 -1.24
C MET A 1 8.14 -13.49 -0.91
N GLY A 2 8.93 -12.90 0.01
CA GLY A 2 8.76 -11.52 0.49
C GLY A 2 8.85 -10.43 -0.58
N ARG A 3 9.83 -10.50 -1.49
CA ARG A 3 10.03 -9.48 -2.55
C ARG A 3 8.86 -9.37 -3.54
N ILE A 4 8.20 -10.48 -3.88
CA ILE A 4 7.02 -10.48 -4.76
C ILE A 4 5.80 -9.90 -4.03
N LEU A 5 5.58 -10.28 -2.76
CA LEU A 5 4.51 -9.67 -1.95
C LEU A 5 4.71 -8.16 -1.77
N PHE A 6 5.94 -7.72 -1.58
CA PHE A 6 6.29 -6.30 -1.50
C PHE A 6 6.04 -5.58 -2.85
N LEU A 7 6.47 -6.16 -3.97
CA LEU A 7 6.24 -5.62 -5.31
C LEU A 7 4.76 -5.60 -5.70
N VAL A 8 3.99 -6.64 -5.35
CA VAL A 8 2.55 -6.73 -5.57
C VAL A 8 1.80 -5.71 -4.71
N GLY A 9 2.22 -5.50 -3.46
CA GLY A 9 1.71 -4.41 -2.61
C GLY A 9 1.86 -3.07 -3.30
N ARG A 10 3.06 -2.78 -3.82
CA ARG A 10 3.38 -1.54 -4.55
C ARG A 10 2.65 -1.40 -5.89
N LEU A 11 2.30 -2.51 -6.55
CA LEU A 11 1.47 -2.49 -7.76
C LEU A 11 0.00 -2.20 -7.43
N ARG A 12 -0.51 -2.76 -6.33
CA ARG A 12 -1.89 -2.55 -5.85
C ARG A 12 -2.14 -1.11 -5.40
N GLU A 13 -1.09 -0.40 -5.00
CA GLU A 13 -1.10 1.03 -4.70
C GLU A 13 -1.25 1.92 -5.94
N ARG A 14 -1.12 1.37 -7.16
CA ARG A 14 -1.25 2.17 -8.38
C ARG A 14 -2.72 2.37 -8.77
N LEU A 15 -3.07 3.63 -8.99
CA LEU A 15 -4.42 4.13 -9.31
C LEU A 15 -5.13 3.45 -10.49
N TRP A 16 -4.39 2.83 -11.42
CA TRP A 16 -4.94 2.29 -12.68
C TRP A 16 -5.34 0.80 -12.61
N VAL A 17 -4.93 0.07 -11.57
CA VAL A 17 -5.18 -1.38 -11.46
C VAL A 17 -6.63 -1.68 -11.08
N LYS A 18 -7.19 -0.94 -10.12
CA LYS A 18 -8.59 -1.12 -9.68
C LYS A 18 -9.62 -0.76 -10.78
N PRO A 19 -9.50 0.36 -11.52
CA PRO A 19 -10.40 0.66 -12.63
C PRO A 19 -10.38 -0.43 -13.71
N LEU A 20 -9.20 -0.96 -14.04
CA LEU A 20 -9.05 -2.04 -15.04
C LEU A 20 -9.80 -3.30 -14.62
N ALA A 21 -9.75 -3.67 -13.34
CA ALA A 21 -10.50 -4.82 -12.81
C ALA A 21 -12.02 -4.62 -12.91
N PHE A 22 -12.52 -3.41 -12.61
CA PHE A 22 -13.95 -3.09 -12.79
C PHE A 22 -14.36 -3.12 -14.26
N CYS A 23 -13.50 -2.67 -15.18
CA CYS A 23 -13.75 -2.77 -16.62
C CYS A 23 -13.85 -4.24 -17.06
N LEU A 24 -12.94 -5.09 -16.57
CA LEU A 24 -12.94 -6.50 -16.91
C LEU A 24 -14.20 -7.20 -16.37
N LEU A 25 -14.60 -6.89 -15.14
CA LEU A 25 -15.87 -7.37 -14.56
C LEU A 25 -17.09 -6.90 -15.35
N ALA A 26 -17.10 -5.65 -15.84
CA ALA A 26 -18.17 -5.12 -16.67
C ALA A 26 -18.32 -5.88 -17.99
N VAL A 27 -17.21 -6.12 -18.69
CA VAL A 27 -17.20 -6.89 -19.95
C VAL A 27 -17.65 -8.33 -19.69
N LEU A 28 -17.13 -8.98 -18.65
CA LEU A 28 -17.54 -10.33 -18.25
C LEU A 28 -19.03 -10.39 -17.89
N GLY A 29 -19.56 -9.36 -17.21
CA GLY A 29 -20.98 -9.27 -16.86
C GLY A 29 -21.88 -9.20 -18.10
N VAL A 30 -21.49 -8.43 -19.12
CA VAL A 30 -22.23 -8.36 -20.39
C VAL A 30 -22.15 -9.69 -21.16
N LEU A 31 -20.98 -10.34 -21.17
CA LEU A 31 -20.82 -11.66 -21.79
C LEU A 31 -21.64 -12.73 -21.07
N ALA A 32 -21.69 -12.69 -19.74
CA ALA A 32 -22.52 -13.58 -18.94
C ALA A 32 -24.02 -13.35 -19.19
N ALA A 33 -24.45 -12.10 -19.30
CA ALA A 33 -25.83 -11.76 -19.66
C ALA A 33 -26.22 -12.31 -21.05
N ARG A 34 -25.31 -12.21 -22.03
CA ARG A 34 -25.51 -12.84 -23.34
C ARG A 34 -25.55 -14.36 -23.27
N ALA A 35 -24.69 -14.99 -22.47
CA ALA A 35 -24.69 -16.44 -22.32
C ALA A 35 -25.99 -16.93 -21.66
N ALA A 36 -26.55 -16.16 -20.73
CA ALA A 36 -27.81 -16.47 -20.06
C ALA A 36 -29.01 -16.51 -21.02
N ASP A 37 -28.99 -15.78 -22.14
CA ASP A 37 -30.02 -15.88 -23.18
C ASP A 37 -30.10 -17.27 -23.83
N SER A 38 -29.08 -18.11 -23.69
CA SER A 38 -29.10 -19.50 -24.22
C SER A 38 -29.71 -20.52 -23.26
N VAL A 39 -30.08 -20.11 -22.04
CA VAL A 39 -30.57 -21.00 -20.97
C VAL A 39 -32.08 -20.89 -20.84
N ALA A 40 -32.81 -21.87 -21.37
CA ALA A 40 -34.29 -21.90 -21.38
C ALA A 40 -34.95 -21.77 -19.99
N ALA A 41 -34.26 -22.14 -18.91
CA ALA A 41 -34.77 -21.97 -17.54
C ALA A 41 -34.91 -20.49 -17.11
N LEU A 42 -34.26 -19.56 -17.83
CA LEU A 42 -34.27 -18.13 -17.54
C LEU A 42 -35.36 -17.36 -18.31
N ASP A 43 -36.16 -18.03 -19.14
CA ASP A 43 -37.31 -17.42 -19.84
C ASP A 43 -38.45 -17.02 -18.89
N ALA A 44 -38.44 -17.51 -17.65
CA ALA A 44 -39.41 -17.14 -16.62
C ALA A 44 -39.11 -15.80 -15.93
N LEU A 45 -38.00 -15.14 -16.28
CA LEU A 45 -37.64 -13.83 -15.72
C LEU A 45 -38.64 -12.74 -16.17
N PRO A 46 -38.74 -11.63 -15.44
CA PRO A 46 -39.55 -10.48 -15.88
C PRO A 46 -39.01 -9.83 -17.16
N ASP A 47 -39.91 -9.44 -18.06
CA ASP A 47 -39.53 -8.71 -19.29
C ASP A 47 -39.23 -7.24 -18.96
N ILE A 48 -38.00 -6.83 -19.23
CA ILE A 48 -37.57 -5.44 -19.11
C ILE A 48 -37.34 -4.90 -20.52
N SER A 49 -38.11 -3.88 -20.87
CA SER A 49 -38.00 -3.25 -22.18
C SER A 49 -36.58 -2.70 -22.42
N ALA A 50 -36.07 -2.88 -23.65
CA ALA A 50 -34.77 -2.37 -24.04
C ALA A 50 -34.66 -0.85 -23.82
N ASP A 51 -35.73 -0.11 -24.10
CA ASP A 51 -35.84 1.34 -23.85
C ASP A 51 -35.62 1.72 -22.38
N THR A 52 -36.13 0.91 -21.43
CA THR A 52 -35.90 1.16 -19.99
C THR A 52 -34.43 0.97 -19.62
N VAL A 53 -33.80 -0.10 -20.11
CA VAL A 53 -32.37 -0.38 -19.85
C VAL A 53 -31.51 0.70 -20.50
N GLU A 54 -31.81 1.07 -21.74
CA GLU A 54 -31.12 2.11 -22.50
C GLU A 54 -31.15 3.47 -21.78
N LYS A 55 -32.34 3.89 -21.31
CA LYS A 55 -32.51 5.15 -20.57
C LYS A 55 -31.68 5.17 -19.28
N LEU A 56 -31.72 4.09 -18.49
CA LEU A 56 -30.96 4.01 -17.25
C LEU A 56 -29.45 4.03 -17.49
N LEU A 57 -28.96 3.23 -18.43
CA LEU A 57 -27.55 3.21 -18.79
C LEU A 57 -27.07 4.56 -19.32
N SER A 58 -27.88 5.26 -20.13
CA SER A 58 -27.56 6.59 -20.65
C SER A 58 -27.44 7.64 -19.54
N ILE A 59 -28.37 7.63 -18.57
CA ILE A 59 -28.34 8.53 -17.40
C ILE A 59 -27.08 8.27 -16.57
N ILE A 60 -26.74 7.00 -16.32
CA ILE A 60 -25.55 6.64 -15.54
C ILE A 60 -24.27 7.03 -16.31
N ALA A 61 -24.18 6.73 -17.60
CA ALA A 61 -23.03 7.10 -18.42
C ALA A 61 -22.77 8.62 -18.40
N ALA A 62 -23.80 9.43 -18.63
CA ALA A 62 -23.66 10.89 -18.64
C ALA A 62 -23.26 11.45 -17.26
N SER A 63 -23.87 10.96 -16.18
CA SER A 63 -23.60 11.45 -14.82
C SER A 63 -22.24 11.01 -14.28
N MET A 64 -21.80 9.79 -14.58
CA MET A 64 -20.56 9.23 -14.01
C MET A 64 -19.30 9.92 -14.50
N LEU A 65 -19.26 10.41 -15.75
CA LEU A 65 -18.11 11.17 -16.24
C LEU A 65 -17.95 12.50 -15.50
N ALA A 66 -19.07 13.19 -15.24
CA ALA A 66 -19.09 14.43 -14.47
C ALA A 66 -18.68 14.20 -13.01
N VAL A 67 -19.22 13.16 -12.37
CA VAL A 67 -18.87 12.76 -10.99
C VAL A 67 -17.39 12.36 -10.89
N ALA A 68 -16.86 11.61 -11.87
CA ALA A 68 -15.45 11.25 -11.91
C ALA A 68 -14.54 12.49 -12.05
N THR A 69 -14.90 13.43 -12.92
CA THR A 69 -14.16 14.69 -13.10
C THR A 69 -14.16 15.53 -11.83
N PHE A 70 -15.34 15.69 -11.21
CA PHE A 70 -15.48 16.33 -9.91
C PHE A 70 -14.62 15.64 -8.84
N ALA A 71 -14.64 14.30 -8.79
CA ALA A 71 -13.85 13.54 -7.84
C ALA A 71 -12.34 13.73 -7.99
N VAL A 72 -11.83 13.73 -9.23
CA VAL A 72 -10.41 14.02 -9.52
C VAL A 72 -10.05 15.43 -9.06
N ALA A 73 -10.86 16.43 -9.41
CA ALA A 73 -10.63 17.81 -9.01
C ALA A 73 -10.64 17.98 -7.49
N SER A 74 -11.62 17.39 -6.79
CA SER A 74 -11.71 17.39 -5.34
C SER A 74 -10.52 16.69 -4.68
N MET A 75 -10.05 15.56 -5.22
CA MET A 75 -8.85 14.87 -4.71
C MET A 75 -7.60 15.72 -4.88
N ILE A 76 -7.36 16.31 -6.06
CA ILE A 76 -6.20 17.18 -6.29
C ILE A 76 -6.22 18.37 -5.33
N SER A 77 -7.38 19.00 -5.13
CA SER A 77 -7.56 20.10 -4.18
C SER A 77 -7.29 19.66 -2.73
N ALA A 78 -7.87 18.53 -2.31
CA ALA A 78 -7.65 17.96 -0.98
C ALA A 78 -6.18 17.58 -0.74
N TYR A 79 -5.51 17.00 -1.74
CA TYR A 79 -4.09 16.69 -1.68
C TYR A 79 -3.22 17.94 -1.63
N GLY A 80 -3.56 19.00 -2.37
CA GLY A 80 -2.91 20.30 -2.28
C GLY A 80 -3.03 20.89 -0.87
N SER A 81 -4.23 20.87 -0.29
CA SER A 81 -4.47 21.32 1.09
C SER A 81 -3.74 20.45 2.13
N ALA A 82 -3.73 19.13 1.94
CA ALA A 82 -2.99 18.23 2.81
C ALA A 82 -1.47 18.46 2.69
N SER A 83 -0.93 18.74 1.50
CA SER A 83 0.50 19.06 1.33
C SER A 83 0.87 20.42 1.93
N SER A 84 -0.07 21.37 1.98
CA SER A 84 0.14 22.68 2.60
C SER A 84 0.06 22.63 4.13
N THR A 85 -0.56 21.58 4.69
CA THR A 85 -0.80 21.47 6.13
C THR A 85 0.04 20.34 6.78
N ALA A 86 0.19 19.20 6.11
CA ALA A 86 1.03 18.07 6.51
C ALA A 86 2.44 18.17 5.92
N THR A 87 3.41 17.46 6.49
CA THR A 87 4.80 17.47 6.02
C THR A 87 4.93 16.57 4.78
N PRO A 88 5.86 16.86 3.84
CA PRO A 88 6.08 16.04 2.64
C PRO A 88 6.33 14.57 2.94
N ARG A 89 6.82 14.25 4.14
CA ARG A 89 7.13 12.88 4.59
C ARG A 89 5.89 12.06 4.96
N VAL A 90 4.79 12.70 5.39
CA VAL A 90 3.54 12.01 5.73
C VAL A 90 2.58 11.95 4.54
N PHE A 91 2.83 12.77 3.51
CA PHE A 91 2.01 12.82 2.30
C PHE A 91 1.72 11.44 1.66
N PRO A 92 2.68 10.50 1.56
CA PRO A 92 2.38 9.15 1.04
C PRO A 92 1.33 8.37 1.86
N LEU A 93 1.28 8.57 3.18
CA LEU A 93 0.24 7.95 4.04
C LEU A 93 -1.14 8.59 3.85
N VAL A 94 -1.17 9.85 3.41
CA VAL A 94 -2.42 10.58 3.14
C VAL A 94 -2.98 10.20 1.76
N VAL A 95 -2.10 10.10 0.75
CA VAL A 95 -2.46 9.80 -0.65
C VAL A 95 -2.75 8.32 -0.89
N SER A 96 -2.24 7.42 -0.05
CA SER A 96 -2.58 5.98 -0.08
C SER A 96 -4.00 5.67 0.41
N ASP A 97 -4.89 6.66 0.46
CA ASP A 97 -6.30 6.44 0.83
C ASP A 97 -7.02 5.56 -0.20
N ASP A 98 -7.11 4.28 0.13
CA ASP A 98 -7.82 3.26 -0.64
C ASP A 98 -9.27 3.68 -0.95
N VAL A 99 -9.92 4.46 -0.08
CA VAL A 99 -11.32 4.90 -0.27
C VAL A 99 -11.44 5.84 -1.47
N SER A 100 -10.59 6.85 -1.55
CA SER A 100 -10.56 7.81 -2.65
C SER A 100 -10.26 7.17 -4.00
N GLN A 101 -9.28 6.26 -4.02
CA GLN A 101 -8.94 5.51 -5.24
C GLN A 101 -10.07 4.56 -5.66
N THR A 102 -10.70 3.88 -4.69
CA THR A 102 -11.83 2.96 -4.95
C THR A 102 -13.04 3.72 -5.48
N ALA A 103 -13.29 4.93 -4.97
CA ALA A 103 -14.37 5.79 -5.45
C ALA A 103 -14.17 6.20 -6.90
N LEU A 104 -13.01 6.76 -7.22
CA LEU A 104 -12.68 7.12 -8.60
C LEU A 104 -12.78 5.92 -9.55
N SER A 105 -12.23 4.77 -9.12
CA SER A 105 -12.28 3.53 -9.90
C SER A 105 -13.71 3.05 -10.13
N SER A 106 -14.57 3.16 -9.12
CA SER A 106 -15.98 2.77 -9.22
C SER A 106 -16.76 3.69 -10.16
N PHE A 107 -16.51 5.00 -10.14
CA PHE A 107 -17.18 5.95 -11.04
C PHE A 107 -16.76 5.74 -12.51
N ILE A 108 -15.45 5.60 -12.77
CA ILE A 108 -14.93 5.29 -14.10
C ILE A 108 -15.42 3.92 -14.58
N GLY A 109 -15.41 2.92 -13.69
CA GLY A 109 -15.91 1.58 -13.98
C GLY A 109 -17.40 1.58 -14.34
N ALA A 110 -18.23 2.30 -13.58
CA ALA A 110 -19.67 2.44 -13.87
C ALA A 110 -19.93 3.18 -15.18
N PHE A 111 -19.13 4.21 -15.50
CA PHE A 111 -19.17 4.88 -16.79
C PHE A 111 -18.89 3.91 -17.95
N ILE A 112 -17.78 3.17 -17.88
CA ILE A 112 -17.37 2.22 -18.92
C ILE A 112 -18.38 1.08 -19.05
N PHE A 113 -18.81 0.49 -17.92
CA PHE A 113 -19.88 -0.51 -17.89
C PHE A 113 -21.13 0.00 -18.61
N SER A 114 -21.54 1.23 -18.30
CA SER A 114 -22.76 1.80 -18.89
C SER A 114 -22.66 1.94 -20.39
N ILE A 115 -21.51 2.39 -20.92
CA ILE A 115 -21.28 2.50 -22.36
C ILE A 115 -21.26 1.13 -23.04
N VAL A 116 -20.55 0.15 -22.47
CA VAL A 116 -20.45 -1.20 -23.05
C VAL A 116 -21.82 -1.90 -23.06
N ALA A 117 -22.54 -1.84 -21.95
CA ALA A 117 -23.89 -2.40 -21.84
C ALA A 117 -24.88 -1.67 -22.77
N LEU A 118 -24.76 -0.34 -22.90
CA LEU A 118 -25.60 0.45 -23.79
C LEU A 118 -25.40 0.03 -25.25
N ILE A 119 -24.15 -0.14 -25.69
CA ILE A 119 -23.83 -0.67 -27.03
C ILE A 119 -24.45 -2.06 -27.22
N ALA A 120 -24.37 -2.94 -26.21
CA ALA A 120 -24.94 -4.29 -26.29
C ALA A 120 -26.48 -4.28 -26.41
N VAL A 121 -27.16 -3.38 -25.71
CA VAL A 121 -28.62 -3.20 -25.82
C VAL A 121 -28.99 -2.62 -27.20
N MET A 122 -28.32 -1.56 -27.65
CA MET A 122 -28.61 -0.88 -28.92
C MET A 122 -28.35 -1.73 -30.16
N THR A 123 -27.36 -2.63 -30.09
CA THR A 123 -27.04 -3.56 -31.18
C THR A 123 -27.95 -4.80 -31.21
N GLY A 124 -28.89 -4.92 -30.26
CA GLY A 124 -29.77 -6.08 -30.15
C GLY A 124 -29.05 -7.37 -29.77
N LEU A 125 -27.85 -7.28 -29.17
CA LEU A 125 -27.05 -8.44 -28.75
C LEU A 125 -27.66 -9.18 -27.55
N LEU A 126 -28.64 -8.58 -26.87
CA LEU A 126 -29.27 -9.08 -25.65
C LEU A 126 -30.74 -9.46 -25.91
N GLY A 127 -31.04 -10.71 -25.60
CA GLY A 127 -32.39 -11.26 -25.55
C GLY A 127 -33.12 -10.86 -24.26
N HIS A 128 -34.20 -11.57 -23.95
CA HIS A 128 -35.05 -11.29 -22.82
C HIS A 128 -34.31 -11.44 -21.48
N ALA A 129 -33.71 -12.61 -21.24
CA ALA A 129 -32.99 -12.90 -20.00
C ALA A 129 -31.77 -11.98 -19.81
N GLY A 130 -31.04 -11.71 -20.90
CA GLY A 130 -29.88 -10.82 -20.91
C GLY A 130 -30.24 -9.38 -20.53
N ARG A 131 -31.38 -8.85 -21.01
CA ARG A 131 -31.87 -7.52 -20.61
C ARG A 131 -32.19 -7.44 -19.13
N PHE A 132 -32.86 -8.45 -18.57
CA PHE A 132 -33.15 -8.51 -17.14
C PHE A 132 -31.87 -8.54 -16.31
N ILE A 133 -30.88 -9.33 -16.71
CA ILE A 133 -29.59 -9.42 -16.03
C ILE A 133 -28.84 -8.08 -16.09
N VAL A 134 -28.75 -7.45 -17.27
CA VAL A 134 -28.12 -6.13 -17.41
C VAL A 134 -28.85 -5.09 -16.58
N PHE A 135 -30.18 -5.13 -16.51
CA PHE A 135 -30.96 -4.24 -15.64
C PHE A 135 -30.60 -4.42 -14.15
N MET A 136 -30.50 -5.67 -13.67
CA MET A 136 -30.10 -5.96 -12.28
C MET A 136 -28.65 -5.58 -11.99
N LEU A 137 -27.73 -5.81 -12.95
CA LEU A 137 -26.35 -5.34 -12.86
C LEU A 137 -26.29 -3.81 -12.81
N THR A 138 -27.11 -3.13 -13.60
CA THR A 138 -27.20 -1.67 -13.63
C THR A 138 -27.69 -1.11 -12.29
N LEU A 139 -28.75 -1.70 -11.70
CA LEU A 139 -29.24 -1.31 -10.38
C LEU A 139 -28.18 -1.56 -9.29
N SER A 140 -27.48 -2.69 -9.36
CA SER A 140 -26.41 -3.04 -8.42
C SER A 140 -25.23 -2.09 -8.52
N ALA A 141 -24.81 -1.75 -9.75
CA ALA A 141 -23.76 -0.78 -10.02
C ALA A 141 -24.15 0.62 -9.53
N PHE A 142 -25.40 1.03 -9.75
CA PHE A 142 -25.91 2.31 -9.27
C PHE A 142 -25.90 2.39 -7.74
N ALA A 143 -26.42 1.37 -7.06
CA ALA A 143 -26.40 1.29 -5.59
C ALA A 143 -24.95 1.32 -5.05
N TRP A 144 -24.04 0.56 -5.68
CA TRP A 144 -22.62 0.57 -5.33
C TRP A 144 -21.99 1.95 -5.48
N VAL A 145 -22.25 2.64 -6.59
CA VAL A 145 -21.77 4.00 -6.85
C VAL A 145 -22.28 4.97 -5.79
N VAL A 146 -23.57 4.92 -5.44
CA VAL A 146 -24.15 5.82 -4.42
C VAL A 146 -23.51 5.59 -3.05
N LEU A 147 -23.39 4.33 -2.62
CA LEU A 147 -22.74 3.99 -1.35
C LEU A 147 -21.26 4.42 -1.34
N THR A 148 -20.57 4.20 -2.45
CA THR A 148 -19.16 4.59 -2.60
C THR A 148 -19.00 6.09 -2.58
N PHE A 149 -19.89 6.84 -3.23
CA PHE A 149 -19.91 8.30 -3.23
C PHE A 149 -20.10 8.87 -1.83
N VAL A 150 -21.08 8.36 -1.06
CA VAL A 150 -21.31 8.80 0.32
C VAL A 150 -20.07 8.53 1.20
N ARG A 151 -19.50 7.33 1.14
CA ARG A 151 -18.27 6.98 1.87
C ARG A 151 -17.08 7.84 1.48
N TRP A 152 -16.98 8.17 0.19
CA TRP A 152 -15.91 9.00 -0.35
C TRP A 152 -15.99 10.45 0.10
N VAL A 153 -17.18 11.07 0.04
CA VAL A 153 -17.40 12.44 0.54
C VAL A 153 -16.99 12.54 2.00
N ASP A 154 -17.38 11.55 2.80
CA ASP A 154 -17.00 11.45 4.22
C ASP A 154 -15.47 11.26 4.41
N SER A 155 -14.80 10.53 3.52
CA SER A 155 -13.33 10.42 3.52
C SER A 155 -12.63 11.74 3.19
N ILE A 156 -13.05 12.44 2.13
CA ILE A 156 -12.49 13.74 1.74
C ILE A 156 -12.73 14.80 2.83
N ALA A 157 -13.90 14.81 3.45
CA ALA A 157 -14.20 15.71 4.57
C ALA A 157 -13.23 15.52 5.75
N ARG A 158 -12.67 14.32 5.93
CA ARG A 158 -11.66 14.03 6.96
C ARG A 158 -10.23 14.26 6.52
N LEU A 159 -9.91 14.13 5.23
CA LEU A 159 -8.55 14.28 4.68
C LEU A 159 -7.93 15.65 5.00
N GLY A 160 -8.75 16.71 5.09
CA GLY A 160 -8.31 18.05 5.47
C GLY A 160 -8.04 18.25 6.97
N ARG A 161 -8.39 17.29 7.83
CA ARG A 161 -8.19 17.41 9.29
C ARG A 161 -6.83 16.85 9.66
N LEU A 162 -5.93 17.72 10.14
CA LEU A 162 -4.61 17.37 10.69
C LEU A 162 -4.65 16.16 11.65
N GLY A 163 -5.72 16.02 12.45
CA GLY A 163 -5.91 14.87 13.33
C GLY A 163 -5.94 13.52 12.62
N ALA A 164 -6.56 13.42 11.43
CA ALA A 164 -6.56 12.18 10.66
C ALA A 164 -5.17 11.83 10.14
N THR A 165 -4.39 12.84 9.73
CA THR A 165 -2.99 12.69 9.31
C THR A 165 -2.10 12.21 10.45
N ILE A 166 -2.25 12.80 11.64
CA ILE A 166 -1.55 12.37 12.86
C ILE A 166 -1.91 10.92 13.18
N ALA A 167 -3.20 10.57 13.19
CA ALA A 167 -3.65 9.21 13.49
C ALA A 167 -3.10 8.17 12.49
N LYS A 168 -3.04 8.51 11.20
CA LYS A 168 -2.44 7.64 10.17
C LYS A 168 -0.93 7.46 10.38
N ALA A 169 -0.21 8.55 10.66
CA ALA A 169 1.22 8.49 10.96
C ALA A 169 1.49 7.70 12.24
N GLU A 170 0.69 7.90 13.29
CA GLU A 170 0.73 7.17 14.55
C GLU A 170 0.52 5.67 14.31
N ALA A 171 -0.57 5.27 13.65
CA ALA A 171 -0.86 3.86 13.38
C ALA A 171 0.18 3.17 12.48
N ALA A 172 0.76 3.88 11.52
CA ALA A 172 1.87 3.36 10.71
C ALA A 172 3.15 3.17 11.55
N THR A 173 3.44 4.12 12.44
CA THR A 173 4.59 4.08 13.35
C THR A 173 4.42 2.98 14.39
N GLU A 174 3.22 2.83 14.95
CA GLU A 174 2.89 1.79 15.94
C GLU A 174 3.12 0.40 15.36
N ARG A 175 2.62 0.13 14.14
CA ARG A 175 2.87 -1.16 13.47
C ARG A 175 4.36 -1.46 13.31
N ALA A 176 5.15 -0.47 12.91
CA ALA A 176 6.60 -0.64 12.76
C ALA A 176 7.32 -0.79 14.11
N LEU A 177 6.85 -0.11 15.17
CA LEU A 177 7.37 -0.24 16.53
C LEU A 177 7.08 -1.62 17.09
N VAL A 178 5.82 -2.08 17.02
CA VAL A 178 5.40 -3.41 17.49
C VAL A 178 6.18 -4.49 16.75
N ALA A 179 6.25 -4.42 15.41
CA ALA A 179 7.03 -5.38 14.63
C ALA A 179 8.52 -5.41 15.05
N ARG A 180 9.11 -4.25 15.34
CA ARG A 180 10.51 -4.18 15.80
C ARG A 180 10.68 -4.63 17.24
N ARG A 181 9.70 -4.41 18.11
CA ARG A 181 9.74 -4.83 19.51
C ARG A 181 9.64 -6.34 19.63
N ASP A 182 8.67 -6.92 18.92
CA ASP A 182 8.39 -8.36 18.94
C ASP A 182 9.49 -9.14 18.22
N ASP A 183 10.15 -8.50 17.25
CA ASP A 183 11.29 -9.06 16.52
C ASP A 183 12.45 -8.05 16.42
N PRO A 184 13.24 -7.89 17.51
CA PRO A 184 14.30 -6.89 17.60
C PRO A 184 15.47 -7.18 16.66
N CYS A 185 15.57 -8.42 16.18
CA CYS A 185 16.62 -8.88 15.29
C CYS A 185 16.08 -9.17 13.87
N LEU A 186 14.87 -8.71 13.52
CA LEU A 186 14.27 -8.89 12.19
C LEU A 186 14.24 -10.36 11.71
N GLY A 187 14.15 -11.32 12.64
CA GLY A 187 14.12 -12.76 12.36
C GLY A 187 15.50 -13.39 12.36
N GLY A 188 16.54 -12.61 12.70
CA GLY A 188 17.86 -13.10 13.04
C GLY A 188 18.09 -13.21 14.54
N ARG A 189 19.36 -13.41 14.89
CA ARG A 189 19.96 -13.56 16.21
C ARG A 189 20.59 -12.24 16.63
N PRO A 190 20.78 -12.00 17.92
CA PRO A 190 21.58 -10.86 18.34
C PRO A 190 23.03 -11.00 17.85
N LEU A 191 23.59 -9.90 17.33
CA LEU A 191 25.03 -9.81 17.10
C LEU A 191 25.76 -9.94 18.44
N THR A 192 26.57 -10.99 18.59
CA THR A 192 27.32 -11.27 19.84
C THR A 192 28.70 -10.65 19.79
N GLU A 193 29.21 -10.18 20.93
CA GLU A 193 30.60 -9.71 21.04
C GLU A 193 31.57 -10.87 20.75
N GLY A 194 32.58 -10.61 19.91
CA GLY A 194 33.60 -11.61 19.53
C GLY A 194 33.41 -12.26 18.15
N MET A 195 32.32 -11.98 17.43
CA MET A 195 32.20 -12.42 16.03
C MET A 195 33.09 -11.56 15.11
N THR A 196 34.03 -12.20 14.40
CA THR A 196 34.82 -11.56 13.35
C THR A 196 34.08 -11.64 12.02
N PHE A 197 33.82 -10.49 11.41
CA PHE A 197 33.28 -10.41 10.05
C PHE A 197 34.22 -9.53 9.24
N GLU A 198 34.76 -10.11 8.18
CA GLU A 198 35.96 -9.54 7.54
C GLU A 198 35.66 -9.04 6.13
N THR A 199 34.72 -9.68 5.44
CA THR A 199 34.38 -9.31 4.06
C THR A 199 33.15 -8.41 4.01
N PRO A 200 33.30 -7.10 3.73
CA PRO A 200 32.17 -6.20 3.57
C PRO A 200 31.43 -6.44 2.24
N VAL A 201 30.10 -6.34 2.30
CA VAL A 201 29.22 -6.38 1.13
C VAL A 201 28.75 -4.96 0.84
N TYR A 202 29.09 -4.44 -0.34
CA TYR A 202 28.72 -3.11 -0.79
C TYR A 202 27.63 -3.15 -1.86
N SER A 203 26.90 -2.04 -2.00
CA SER A 203 26.03 -1.78 -3.15
C SER A 203 26.34 -0.41 -3.72
N ASP A 204 26.28 -0.31 -5.05
CA ASP A 204 26.45 0.96 -5.78
C ASP A 204 25.18 1.82 -5.76
N GLU A 205 24.06 1.28 -5.28
CA GLU A 205 22.80 2.03 -5.18
C GLU A 205 22.85 3.09 -4.07
N ILE A 206 22.46 4.32 -4.38
CA ILE A 206 22.40 5.44 -3.44
C ILE A 206 20.95 5.63 -2.99
N GLY A 207 20.72 5.56 -1.68
CA GLY A 207 19.37 5.71 -1.13
C GLY A 207 19.25 5.22 0.31
N TYR A 208 18.04 4.96 0.76
CA TYR A 208 17.76 4.39 2.07
C TYR A 208 17.44 2.90 1.93
N VAL A 209 17.97 2.09 2.85
CA VAL A 209 17.54 0.69 3.00
C VAL A 209 16.08 0.71 3.44
N GLN A 210 15.18 0.17 2.62
CA GLN A 210 13.73 0.12 2.89
C GLN A 210 13.30 -1.24 3.46
N HIS A 211 13.88 -2.32 2.95
CA HIS A 211 13.54 -3.68 3.35
C HIS A 211 14.77 -4.59 3.26
N ILE A 212 14.81 -5.61 4.12
CA ILE A 212 15.82 -6.66 4.15
C ILE A 212 15.09 -8.00 4.08
N ASP A 213 15.32 -8.77 3.01
CA ASP A 213 14.78 -10.12 2.87
C ASP A 213 15.64 -11.10 3.66
N MET A 214 15.29 -11.26 4.93
CA MET A 214 16.04 -12.08 5.89
C MET A 214 16.02 -13.56 5.51
N GLY A 215 14.97 -14.02 4.82
CA GLY A 215 14.91 -15.39 4.28
C GLY A 215 15.81 -15.60 3.06
N LEU A 216 16.09 -14.56 2.27
CA LEU A 216 17.14 -14.62 1.25
C LEU A 216 18.53 -14.61 1.88
N LEU A 217 18.78 -13.77 2.89
CA LEU A 217 20.05 -13.78 3.62
C LEU A 217 20.35 -15.12 4.28
N GLN A 218 19.35 -15.74 4.92
CA GLN A 218 19.48 -17.08 5.52
C GLN A 218 19.88 -18.12 4.48
N ARG A 219 19.20 -18.17 3.34
CA ARG A 219 19.50 -19.14 2.27
C ARG A 219 20.88 -18.94 1.68
N GLU A 220 21.32 -17.69 1.50
CA GLU A 220 22.68 -17.40 1.03
C GLU A 220 23.75 -17.76 2.06
N ALA A 221 23.48 -17.54 3.35
CA ALA A 221 24.36 -17.94 4.44
C ALA A 221 24.53 -19.47 4.49
N GLU A 222 23.42 -20.22 4.44
CA GLU A 222 23.43 -21.69 4.42
C GLU A 222 24.12 -22.26 3.17
N ARG A 223 23.79 -21.73 1.98
CA ARG A 223 24.38 -22.17 0.72
C ARG A 223 25.91 -22.01 0.71
N ARG A 224 26.40 -20.95 1.33
CA ARG A 224 27.82 -20.60 1.37
C ARG A 224 28.51 -21.14 2.62
N GLY A 225 27.82 -21.78 3.56
CA GLY A 225 28.41 -22.23 4.83
C GLY A 225 29.04 -21.08 5.64
N CYS A 226 28.49 -19.87 5.54
CA CYS A 226 29.03 -18.68 6.20
C CYS A 226 27.98 -17.99 7.08
N ARG A 227 28.44 -17.08 7.93
CA ARG A 227 27.57 -16.17 8.71
C ARG A 227 27.57 -14.78 8.10
N ILE A 228 26.39 -14.16 8.07
CA ILE A 228 26.16 -12.80 7.58
C ILE A 228 25.71 -11.90 8.74
N ALA A 229 26.46 -10.82 9.00
CA ALA A 229 26.07 -9.74 9.90
C ALA A 229 25.48 -8.57 9.12
N VAL A 230 24.23 -8.22 9.41
CA VAL A 230 23.59 -7.05 8.83
C VAL A 230 24.15 -5.77 9.45
N ALA A 231 24.73 -4.89 8.63
CA ALA A 231 25.29 -3.60 9.06
C ALA A 231 24.33 -2.43 8.82
N ALA A 232 23.52 -2.53 7.77
CA ALA A 232 22.58 -1.50 7.36
C ALA A 232 21.12 -1.91 7.63
N GLN A 233 20.57 -1.43 8.74
CA GLN A 233 19.15 -1.60 9.07
C GLN A 233 18.22 -0.72 8.22
N PRO A 234 16.91 -1.06 8.12
CA PRO A 234 15.94 -0.21 7.46
C PRO A 234 15.97 1.23 8.01
N GLY A 235 15.92 2.21 7.11
CA GLY A 235 16.06 3.63 7.41
C GLY A 235 17.48 4.17 7.33
N ARG A 236 18.51 3.31 7.21
CA ARG A 236 19.90 3.75 7.04
C ARG A 236 20.18 4.16 5.60
N PHE A 237 20.91 5.27 5.43
CA PHE A 237 21.34 5.74 4.12
C PHE A 237 22.55 4.95 3.61
N ASN A 238 22.40 4.31 2.45
CA ASN A 238 23.43 3.61 1.70
C ASN A 238 24.07 4.53 0.64
N ALA A 239 25.36 4.33 0.44
CA ALA A 239 26.15 4.91 -0.64
C ALA A 239 27.32 3.96 -0.95
N PRO A 240 27.94 4.05 -2.14
CA PRO A 240 29.14 3.29 -2.46
C PRO A 240 30.20 3.38 -1.34
N GLY A 241 30.77 2.24 -0.96
CA GLY A 241 31.73 2.16 0.15
C GLY A 241 31.12 2.06 1.55
N ARG A 242 29.79 2.07 1.70
CA ARG A 242 29.11 1.73 2.96
C ARG A 242 28.69 0.26 2.94
N ALA A 243 29.18 -0.52 3.88
CA ALA A 243 28.82 -1.93 3.97
C ALA A 243 27.33 -2.08 4.34
N LEU A 244 26.61 -2.88 3.56
CA LEU A 244 25.25 -3.32 3.86
C LEU A 244 25.25 -4.48 4.86
N ALA A 245 26.22 -5.38 4.70
CA ALA A 245 26.45 -6.53 5.54
C ALA A 245 27.95 -6.86 5.58
N TYR A 246 28.33 -7.72 6.51
CA TYR A 246 29.63 -8.35 6.57
C TYR A 246 29.48 -9.86 6.56
N VAL A 247 30.39 -10.55 5.88
CA VAL A 247 30.42 -12.01 5.77
C VAL A 247 31.64 -12.52 6.53
N SER A 248 31.45 -13.59 7.30
CA SER A 248 32.54 -14.33 7.96
C SER A 248 33.32 -15.19 6.97
N GLU A 249 34.54 -15.58 7.31
CA GLU A 249 35.31 -16.53 6.50
C GLU A 249 34.56 -17.86 6.38
N THR A 250 34.52 -18.38 5.17
CA THR A 250 33.89 -19.65 4.85
C THR A 250 34.79 -20.80 5.27
N GLU A 251 34.23 -21.92 5.73
CA GLU A 251 35.01 -23.16 5.89
C GLU A 251 35.67 -23.57 4.56
N GLU A 252 36.94 -23.99 4.62
CA GLU A 252 37.75 -24.35 3.45
C GLU A 252 37.02 -25.36 2.55
N GLY A 253 36.66 -24.95 1.33
CA GLY A 253 36.09 -25.85 0.29
C GLY A 253 34.76 -25.42 -0.33
N ALA A 254 34.12 -24.34 0.14
CA ALA A 254 32.94 -23.81 -0.54
C ALA A 254 33.34 -22.95 -1.76
N ALA A 255 33.56 -23.61 -2.89
CA ALA A 255 33.53 -22.94 -4.18
C ALA A 255 32.10 -22.46 -4.47
N ASP A 256 31.88 -21.16 -4.75
CA ASP A 256 31.35 -20.80 -6.07
C ASP A 256 31.42 -19.30 -6.43
N ASP A 257 31.58 -19.08 -7.74
CA ASP A 257 31.95 -17.92 -8.56
C ASP A 257 30.90 -16.78 -8.61
N GLU A 258 29.83 -16.86 -7.82
CA GLU A 258 28.78 -15.85 -7.74
C GLU A 258 29.03 -14.94 -6.53
N GLY A 259 29.75 -13.84 -6.75
CA GLY A 259 30.25 -12.92 -5.72
C GLY A 259 29.20 -12.23 -4.81
N PRO A 260 29.58 -11.13 -4.12
CA PRO A 260 28.74 -10.37 -3.17
C PRO A 260 27.37 -9.89 -3.70
N LEU A 261 27.13 -10.01 -5.00
CA LEU A 261 25.95 -9.58 -5.74
C LEU A 261 24.64 -10.27 -5.33
N GLU A 262 24.65 -11.53 -4.87
CA GLU A 262 23.40 -12.17 -4.42
C GLU A 262 22.97 -11.68 -3.03
N ILE A 263 23.93 -11.35 -2.17
CA ILE A 263 23.65 -10.80 -0.84
C ILE A 263 23.06 -9.39 -0.97
N THR A 264 23.55 -8.57 -1.91
CA THR A 264 23.00 -7.23 -2.14
C THR A 264 21.54 -7.26 -2.59
N LYS A 265 21.10 -8.29 -3.32
CA LYS A 265 19.70 -8.47 -3.74
C LYS A 265 18.71 -8.67 -2.59
N ALA A 266 19.19 -9.02 -1.39
CA ALA A 266 18.37 -9.08 -0.19
C ALA A 266 18.01 -7.69 0.36
N PHE A 267 18.76 -6.65 -0.03
CA PHE A 267 18.51 -5.28 0.39
C PHE A 267 17.71 -4.56 -0.68
N THR A 268 16.55 -4.03 -0.30
CA THR A 268 15.80 -3.09 -1.15
C THR A 268 16.21 -1.67 -0.79
N ILE A 269 16.84 -0.97 -1.73
CA ILE A 269 17.25 0.43 -1.57
C ILE A 269 16.28 1.31 -2.37
N GLY A 270 15.89 2.45 -1.79
CA GLY A 270 15.01 3.41 -2.44
C GLY A 270 15.34 4.85 -2.08
N ALA A 271 14.83 5.80 -2.86
CA ALA A 271 15.18 7.22 -2.71
C ALA A 271 14.73 7.87 -1.39
N ALA A 272 13.77 7.26 -0.67
CA ALA A 272 13.20 7.79 0.57
C ALA A 272 13.04 6.68 1.63
N ARG A 273 12.96 7.08 2.89
CA ARG A 273 12.61 6.17 4.00
C ARG A 273 11.13 5.77 3.91
N THR A 274 10.79 4.60 4.42
CA THR A 274 9.43 4.06 4.49
C THR A 274 9.00 3.90 5.95
N PHE A 275 7.69 3.95 6.23
CA PHE A 275 7.20 3.78 7.61
C PHE A 275 7.23 2.31 8.05
N GLU A 276 7.03 1.37 7.12
CA GLU A 276 6.79 -0.06 7.38
C GLU A 276 7.87 -0.73 8.23
N ALA A 277 9.14 -0.43 7.96
CA ALA A 277 10.28 -1.10 8.58
C ALA A 277 11.14 -0.18 9.44
N ASP A 278 10.76 1.11 9.57
CA ASP A 278 11.58 2.13 10.22
C ASP A 278 10.75 3.02 11.16
N PRO A 279 10.52 2.58 12.41
CA PRO A 279 9.70 3.31 13.36
C PRO A 279 10.24 4.71 13.69
N ARG A 280 11.56 4.93 13.56
CA ARG A 280 12.18 6.23 13.79
C ARG A 280 11.72 7.26 12.78
N PHE A 281 11.45 6.83 11.54
CA PHE A 281 10.95 7.74 10.51
C PHE A 281 9.56 8.25 10.87
N GLY A 282 8.73 7.39 11.44
CA GLY A 282 7.43 7.75 11.98
C GLY A 282 7.47 8.83 13.05
N LEU A 283 8.35 8.66 14.03
CA LEU A 283 8.57 9.66 15.10
C LEU A 283 9.08 10.99 14.54
N ILE A 284 10.01 10.97 13.57
CA ILE A 284 10.50 12.18 12.90
C ILE A 284 9.36 12.89 12.17
N ALA A 285 8.54 12.14 11.42
CA ALA A 285 7.45 12.70 10.66
C ALA A 285 6.38 13.36 11.56
N LEU A 286 6.09 12.74 12.71
CA LEU A 286 5.24 13.33 13.75
C LEU A 286 5.86 14.61 14.33
N SER A 287 7.14 14.59 14.69
CA SER A 287 7.85 15.78 15.20
C SER A 287 7.84 16.95 14.21
N GLU A 288 7.96 16.67 12.91
CA GLU A 288 7.85 17.70 11.88
C GLU A 288 6.44 18.28 11.77
N ILE A 289 5.38 17.48 11.96
CA ILE A 289 4.01 18.00 12.04
C ILE A 289 3.88 18.96 13.20
N ALA A 290 4.38 18.61 14.40
CA ALA A 290 4.35 19.50 15.55
C ALA A 290 5.16 20.78 15.31
N SER A 291 6.37 20.65 14.73
CA SER A 291 7.21 21.81 14.42
C SER A 291 6.57 22.75 13.39
N ARG A 292 5.88 22.21 12.37
CA ARG A 292 5.14 23.01 11.38
C ARG A 292 3.92 23.67 12.01
N ALA A 293 3.20 22.96 12.87
CA ALA A 293 2.05 23.50 13.60
C ALA A 293 2.45 24.71 14.47
N LEU A 294 3.62 24.66 15.11
CA LEU A 294 4.17 25.77 15.90
C LEU A 294 4.84 26.89 15.07
N SER A 295 4.92 26.75 13.75
CA SER A 295 5.52 27.79 12.91
C SER A 295 4.68 29.08 12.93
N PRO A 296 5.30 30.27 12.73
CA PRO A 296 4.56 31.53 12.70
C PRO A 296 3.44 31.59 11.66
N ALA A 297 3.54 30.80 10.58
CA ALA A 297 2.56 30.75 9.51
C ALA A 297 1.30 29.94 9.85
N VAL A 298 1.39 28.98 10.78
CA VAL A 298 0.27 28.09 11.15
C VAL A 298 -0.25 28.41 12.54
N ASN A 299 0.65 28.55 13.53
CA ASN A 299 0.36 28.91 14.92
C ASN A 299 -0.78 28.08 15.55
N ASP A 300 -0.71 26.75 15.41
CA ASP A 300 -1.67 25.80 15.96
C ASP A 300 -1.03 24.94 17.08
N PRO A 301 -1.06 25.42 18.34
CA PRO A 301 -0.54 24.65 19.48
C PRO A 301 -1.37 23.38 19.78
N GLY A 302 -2.65 23.33 19.38
CA GLY A 302 -3.50 22.17 19.60
C GLY A 302 -3.01 20.93 18.84
N THR A 303 -2.60 21.13 17.59
CA THR A 303 -1.95 20.08 16.79
C THR A 303 -0.64 19.61 17.41
N ALA A 304 0.19 20.50 17.96
CA ALA A 304 1.42 20.11 18.64
C ALA A 304 1.15 19.26 19.89
N ILE A 305 0.15 19.62 20.69
CA ILE A 305 -0.29 18.83 21.85
C ILE A 305 -0.78 17.44 21.42
N ALA A 306 -1.55 17.35 20.33
CA ALA A 306 -2.02 16.09 19.78
C ALA A 306 -0.86 15.16 19.36
N VAL A 307 0.17 15.71 18.72
CA VAL A 307 1.39 14.97 18.36
C VAL A 307 2.13 14.46 19.60
N ILE A 308 2.29 15.30 20.64
CA ILE A 308 2.93 14.88 21.90
C ILE A 308 2.17 13.69 22.50
N GLY A 309 0.83 13.75 22.50
CA GLY A 309 -0.02 12.65 22.95
C GLY A 309 0.19 11.37 22.13
N ALA A 310 0.34 11.47 20.80
CA ALA A 310 0.64 10.35 19.92
C ALA A 310 2.02 9.73 20.23
N GLN A 311 3.06 10.56 20.35
CA GLN A 311 4.40 10.08 20.69
C GLN A 311 4.45 9.38 22.05
N LEU A 312 3.73 9.90 23.05
CA LEU A 312 3.64 9.26 24.37
C LEU A 312 3.01 7.86 24.29
N ARG A 313 1.93 7.69 23.51
CA ARG A 313 1.31 6.37 23.30
C ARG A 313 2.26 5.40 22.60
N LEU A 314 2.96 5.86 21.56
CA LEU A 314 3.95 5.06 20.83
C LEU A 314 5.10 4.61 21.73
N LEU A 315 5.67 5.50 22.54
CA LEU A 315 6.74 5.16 23.48
C LEU A 315 6.25 4.23 24.60
N SER A 316 5.02 4.41 25.07
CA SER A 316 4.42 3.50 26.07
C SER A 316 4.25 2.07 25.52
N CYS A 317 3.94 1.95 24.23
CA CYS A 317 3.85 0.64 23.55
C CYS A 317 5.22 -0.06 23.47
N TRP A 318 6.29 0.69 23.23
CA TRP A 318 7.66 0.18 23.15
C TRP A 318 8.15 -0.45 24.46
N VAL A 319 7.77 0.13 25.61
CA VAL A 319 8.24 -0.30 26.94
C VAL A 319 7.59 -1.61 27.42
N ARG A 320 6.46 -2.03 26.85
CA ARG A 320 5.81 -3.30 27.21
C ARG A 320 6.59 -4.49 26.62
N VAL A 321 7.51 -5.07 27.38
CA VAL A 321 8.26 -6.28 27.00
C VAL A 321 7.49 -7.52 27.49
N ASP A 322 7.13 -8.43 26.57
CA ASP A 322 6.71 -9.80 26.90
C ASP A 322 7.93 -10.75 26.81
N PRO A 323 8.09 -11.76 27.71
CA PRO A 323 9.41 -12.36 27.99
C PRO A 323 9.86 -13.55 27.11
N GLU A 324 9.11 -14.01 26.12
CA GLU A 324 9.42 -15.29 25.46
C GLU A 324 9.26 -15.20 23.93
N ALA A 325 10.34 -14.92 23.22
CA ALA A 325 10.41 -15.10 21.76
C ALA A 325 11.52 -16.09 21.41
N THR A 326 11.14 -17.17 20.73
CA THR A 326 11.95 -18.32 20.32
C THR A 326 13.10 -17.91 19.41
N GLU A 327 14.32 -18.37 19.70
CA GLU A 327 15.54 -17.97 18.96
C GLU A 327 15.65 -18.68 17.58
N PRO A 328 15.77 -17.94 16.46
CA PRO A 328 16.09 -18.51 15.14
C PRO A 328 17.59 -18.89 15.03
N GLU A 329 17.98 -19.78 14.10
CA GLU A 329 19.24 -20.55 14.21
C GLU A 329 20.53 -19.99 13.53
N VAL A 330 20.50 -19.00 12.61
CA VAL A 330 21.72 -18.70 11.82
C VAL A 330 21.98 -17.22 11.45
N VAL A 331 20.97 -16.38 11.16
CA VAL A 331 21.21 -14.94 10.82
C VAL A 331 21.53 -14.13 12.08
N SER A 332 22.34 -13.06 12.05
CA SER A 332 22.48 -12.09 13.18
C SER A 332 22.23 -10.63 12.80
N VAL A 333 21.54 -9.87 13.67
CA VAL A 333 21.15 -8.46 13.48
C VAL A 333 21.46 -7.63 14.75
N PRO A 334 21.90 -6.36 14.60
CA PRO A 334 22.15 -5.48 15.74
C PRO A 334 20.87 -5.21 16.54
N ARG A 335 20.89 -5.41 17.86
CA ARG A 335 19.80 -4.95 18.73
C ARG A 335 19.83 -3.41 18.82
N THR A 336 18.75 -2.75 18.41
CA THR A 336 18.52 -1.34 18.76
C THR A 336 17.93 -1.26 20.16
N ARG A 337 18.67 -0.70 21.12
CA ARG A 337 18.11 -0.24 22.40
C ARG A 337 17.17 0.94 22.18
#